data_AF-A0A849QNC3-F1
#
_entry.id   AF-A0A849QNC3-F1
#
_cell.length_a   1.000
_cell.length_b   1.000
_cell.length_c   1.000
_cell.angle_alpha   90.00
_cell.angle_beta   90.00
_cell.angle_gamma   90.00
#
_symmetry.space_group_name_H-M   'P 1'
#
loop_
_entity.id
_entity.type
_entity.pdbx_description
1 polymer ?
#
loop_
_entity_poly.entity_id
_entity_poly.type
_entity_poly.pdbx_seq_one_letter_code
_entity_poly.pdbx_strand_id
1 'polypeptide(L)' 'MSKELRHDRHTVSLLTDHMVFPPRYRGKVLVGEGAMLAEAIIRKTCKELDIKIIDISK' A
#
# COMPACT_ATOMS: atom_id res chain seq x y z
N MET A 1 11.89 -8.07 -13.70
CA MET A 1 10.90 -7.04 -14.10
C MET A 1 11.65 -5.73 -14.29
N SER A 2 11.62 -5.15 -15.49
CA SER A 2 12.16 -3.81 -15.73
C SER A 2 11.43 -2.83 -14.81
N LYS A 3 12.15 -2.12 -13.93
CA LYS A 3 11.55 -1.12 -13.04
C LYS A 3 11.41 0.17 -13.82
N GLU A 4 10.20 0.47 -14.26
CA GLU A 4 9.86 1.74 -14.91
C GLU A 4 10.07 2.88 -13.90
N LEU A 5 10.91 3.85 -14.28
CA LEU A 5 11.19 5.02 -13.44
C LEU A 5 10.01 6.00 -13.54
N ARG A 6 9.62 6.60 -12.41
CA ARG A 6 8.66 7.71 -12.41
C ARG A 6 9.38 8.96 -12.88
N HIS A 7 8.80 9.64 -13.87
CA HIS A 7 9.29 10.92 -14.38
C HIS A 7 8.29 12.03 -14.01
N ASP A 8 8.83 13.12 -13.48
CA ASP A 8 8.16 14.41 -13.34
C ASP A 8 9.01 15.49 -14.03
N ARG A 9 8.53 16.73 -14.13
CA ARG A 9 9.16 17.83 -14.88
C ARG A 9 10.64 18.02 -14.57
N HIS A 10 11.06 17.77 -13.34
CA HIS A 10 12.45 17.97 -12.88
C HIS A 10 13.01 16.79 -12.07
N THR A 11 12.27 15.69 -11.92
CA THR A 11 12.71 14.57 -11.10
C THR A 11 12.51 13.24 -11.82
N VAL A 12 13.47 12.34 -11.60
CA VAL A 12 13.36 10.93 -11.99
C VAL A 12 13.55 10.13 -10.72
N SER A 13 12.58 9.28 -10.39
CA SER A 13 12.56 8.61 -9.10
C SER A 13 12.05 7.17 -9.21
N LEU A 14 12.50 6.36 -8.24
CA LEU A 14 12.03 5.01 -8.01
C LEU A 14 12.00 4.79 -6.50
N LEU A 15 10.92 5.26 -5.89
CA LEU A 15 10.70 5.17 -4.44
C LEU A 15 9.80 3.96 -4.18
N THR A 16 10.33 2.99 -3.44
CA THR A 16 9.62 1.77 -3.08
C THR A 16 9.83 1.48 -1.61
N ASP A 17 8.76 1.51 -0.84
CA ASP A 17 8.79 1.28 0.61
C ASP A 17 8.13 -0.04 0.97
N HIS A 18 8.63 -0.69 2.03
CA HIS A 18 7.99 -1.84 2.65
C HIS A 18 7.32 -1.39 3.97
N MET A 19 6.00 -1.27 3.94
CA MET A 19 5.22 -0.74 5.05
C MET A 19 4.52 -1.86 5.84
N VAL A 20 4.68 -1.86 7.16
CA VAL A 20 3.99 -2.79 8.08
C VAL A 20 3.47 -2.01 9.28
N PHE A 21 2.21 -2.25 9.66
CA PHE A 21 1.63 -1.70 10.88
C PHE A 21 0.74 -2.74 11.59
N PRO A 22 0.77 -2.82 12.93
CA PRO A 22 -0.11 -3.71 13.68
C PRO A 22 -1.42 -3.02 14.07
N PRO A 23 -2.49 -3.79 14.33
CA PRO A 23 -3.66 -3.27 15.04
C PRO A 23 -3.29 -2.76 16.44
N ARG A 24 -4.11 -1.86 16.98
CA ARG A 24 -3.99 -1.43 18.38
C ARG A 24 -4.02 -2.66 19.30
N TYR A 25 -3.11 -2.68 20.28
CA TYR A 25 -2.91 -3.83 21.19
C TYR A 25 -2.53 -5.15 20.52
N ARG A 26 -2.13 -5.15 19.24
CA ARG A 26 -1.82 -6.36 18.45
C ARG A 26 -2.97 -7.38 18.47
N GLY A 27 -4.21 -6.92 18.61
CA GLY A 27 -5.39 -7.77 18.55
C GLY A 27 -5.52 -8.43 17.17
N LYS A 28 -5.95 -9.70 17.13
CA LYS A 28 -6.19 -10.46 15.89
C LYS A 28 -7.53 -10.05 15.25
N VAL A 29 -7.69 -8.77 14.95
CA VAL A 29 -8.95 -8.17 14.46
C VAL A 29 -9.00 -8.05 12.93
N LEU A 30 -7.85 -8.06 12.26
CA LEU A 30 -7.76 -8.04 10.80
C LEU A 30 -7.91 -9.46 10.25
N VAL A 31 -9.12 -10.03 10.40
CA VAL A 31 -9.49 -11.35 9.89
C VAL A 31 -10.86 -11.29 9.23
N GLY A 32 -11.14 -12.19 8.29
CA GLY A 32 -12.44 -12.28 7.62
C GLY A 32 -12.87 -10.97 6.98
N GLU A 33 -14.09 -10.52 7.27
CA GLU A 33 -14.66 -9.27 6.74
C GLU A 33 -13.83 -8.02 7.11
N GLY A 34 -13.28 -7.99 8.33
CA GLY A 34 -12.45 -6.87 8.79
C GLY A 34 -11.17 -6.71 7.95
N ALA A 35 -10.56 -7.82 7.53
CA ALA A 35 -9.40 -7.80 6.64
C ALA A 35 -9.79 -7.30 5.23
N MET A 36 -10.90 -7.80 4.68
CA MET A 36 -11.37 -7.39 3.35
C MET A 36 -11.70 -5.90 3.29
N LEU A 37 -12.38 -5.36 4.31
CA LEU A 37 -12.71 -3.94 4.38
C LEU A 37 -11.44 -3.08 4.54
N ALA A 38 -10.51 -3.50 5.39
CA ALA A 38 -9.24 -2.81 5.56
C ALA A 38 -8.44 -2.76 4.25
N GLU A 39 -8.35 -3.87 3.51
CA GLU A 39 -7.71 -3.91 2.20
C GLU A 39 -8.38 -2.96 1.20
N ALA A 40 -9.71 -2.96 1.14
CA ALA A 40 -10.47 -2.07 0.26
C ALA A 40 -10.19 -0.57 0.56
N ILE A 41 -10.16 -0.20 1.84
CA ILE A 41 -9.85 1.17 2.28
C ILE A 41 -8.41 1.54 1.89
N ILE A 42 -7.43 0.66 2.19
CA ILE A 42 -6.02 0.90 1.84
C ILE A 42 -5.87 1.12 0.33
N ARG A 43 -6.46 0.25 -0.50
CA ARG A 43 -6.41 0.38 -1.96
C ARG A 43 -7.04 1.69 -2.44
N LYS A 44 -8.18 2.09 -1.86
CA LYS A 44 -8.82 3.37 -2.17
C LYS A 44 -7.91 4.54 -1.82
N THR A 45 -7.35 4.58 -0.63
CA THR A 45 -6.44 5.64 -0.18
C THR A 45 -5.17 5.71 -1.02
N CYS A 46 -4.55 4.57 -1.34
CA CYS A 46 -3.38 4.55 -2.24
C CYS A 46 -3.71 5.10 -3.63
N LYS A 47 -4.90 4.80 -4.17
CA LYS A 47 -5.35 5.35 -5.46
C LYS A 47 -5.53 6.87 -5.39
N GLU A 48 -6.11 7.40 -4.31
CA GLU A 48 -6.30 8.83 -4.09
C GLU A 48 -4.96 9.59 -3.95
N LEU A 49 -3.93 8.93 -3.40
CA LEU A 49 -2.60 9.50 -3.21
C LEU A 49 -1.63 9.23 -4.36
N ASP A 50 -2.07 8.59 -5.45
CA ASP A 50 -1.21 8.18 -6.58
C ASP A 50 -0.03 7.27 -6.14
N ILE A 51 -0.29 6.38 -5.17
CA ILE A 51 0.67 5.40 -4.67
C ILE A 51 0.41 4.04 -5.34
N LYS A 52 1.43 3.51 -6.01
CA LYS A 52 1.36 2.19 -6.64
C LYS A 52 1.63 1.08 -5.61
N ILE A 53 0.62 0.26 -5.35
CA ILE A 53 0.78 -0.96 -4.55
C ILE A 53 1.48 -2.02 -5.41
N ILE A 54 2.63 -2.50 -4.95
CA ILE A 54 3.39 -3.58 -5.61
C ILE A 54 2.90 -4.93 -5.10
N ASP A 55 2.77 -5.05 -3.78
CA ASP A 55 2.32 -6.26 -3.11
C ASP A 55 1.56 -5.88 -1.83
N ILE A 56 0.61 -6.71 -1.46
CA ILE A 56 -0.10 -6.63 -0.18
C ILE A 56 -0.29 -8.04 0.34
N SER A 57 0.15 -8.29 1.57
CA SER A 57 -0.05 -9.59 2.19
C SER A 57 -1.54 -9.87 2.31
N LYS A 58 -1.94 -11.02 1.79
CA LYS A 58 -3.27 -11.61 2.03
C LYS A 58 -3.34 -12.21 3.43
#